data_AF-A0A7Z3H199-F1
#
_entry.id   AF-A0A7Z3H199-F1
#
_cell.length_a   1.000
_cell.length_b   1.000
_cell.length_c   1.000
_cell.angle_alpha   90.00
_cell.angle_beta   90.00
_cell.angle_gamma   90.00
#
_symmetry.space_group_name_H-M   'P 1'
#
loop_
_entity.id
_entity.type
_entity.pdbx_description
1 polymer ?
#
loop_
_entity_poly.entity_id
_entity_poly.type
_entity_poly.pdbx_seq_one_letter_code
_entity_poly.pdbx_strand_id
1 'polypeptide(L)'
;MSAAIRSRDDLSFTQRDDAGRLINWPRYNYGVPGDWEKGIACFDAEIAELATYDETEAFHAIQFAIVGMGGRCTSLETGFIDRVARAAVIGLRSLRAGAEQFAPTDID
;
A
#
# COMPACT_ATOMS: atom_id res chain seq x y z
N MET A 1 -15.57 7.92 -14.60
CA MET A 1 -15.64 6.59 -13.97
C MET A 1 -14.21 6.17 -13.71
N SER A 2 -13.78 6.08 -12.46
CA SER A 2 -12.51 5.43 -12.14
C SER A 2 -12.62 3.97 -12.58
N ALA A 3 -11.57 3.43 -13.19
CA ALA A 3 -11.53 2.00 -13.48
C ALA A 3 -11.59 1.23 -12.14
N ALA A 4 -12.29 0.10 -12.10
CA ALA A 4 -12.38 -0.70 -10.89
C ALA A 4 -11.00 -1.28 -10.55
N ILE A 5 -10.58 -1.17 -9.29
CA ILE A 5 -9.27 -1.67 -8.85
C ILE A 5 -9.40 -3.19 -8.60
N ARG A 6 -8.73 -4.00 -9.42
CA ARG A 6 -8.83 -5.48 -9.35
C ARG A 6 -7.49 -6.18 -9.18
N SER A 7 -6.41 -5.47 -9.43
CA SER A 7 -5.05 -5.99 -9.37
C SER A 7 -4.07 -4.88 -9.02
N ARG A 8 -2.84 -5.27 -8.68
CA ARG A 8 -1.76 -4.29 -8.48
C ARG A 8 -1.45 -3.43 -9.71
N ASP A 9 -1.81 -3.84 -10.92
CA ASP A 9 -1.63 -3.04 -12.15
C ASP A 9 -2.59 -1.84 -12.22
N ASP A 10 -3.67 -1.84 -11.44
CA ASP A 10 -4.69 -0.77 -11.45
C ASP A 10 -4.38 0.36 -10.44
N LEU A 11 -3.35 0.18 -9.61
CA LEU A 11 -2.97 1.12 -8.55
C LEU A 11 -2.22 2.32 -9.12
N SER A 12 -2.56 3.52 -8.67
CA SER A 12 -1.99 4.79 -9.16
C SER A 12 -0.50 4.94 -8.84
N PHE A 13 -0.03 4.21 -7.82
CA PHE A 13 1.35 4.20 -7.38
C PHE A 13 2.16 3.04 -7.95
N THR A 14 1.61 2.27 -8.90
CA THR A 14 2.35 1.23 -9.63
C THR A 14 2.46 1.58 -11.11
N GLN A 15 3.48 1.01 -11.76
CA GLN A 15 3.67 1.13 -13.19
C GLN A 15 4.52 -0.04 -13.68
N ARG A 16 4.35 -0.46 -14.94
CA ARG A 16 5.34 -1.34 -15.59
C ARG A 16 6.51 -0.53 -16.13
N ASP A 17 7.72 -0.93 -15.78
CA ASP A 17 8.94 -0.36 -16.36
C ASP A 17 9.18 -0.83 -17.80
N ASP A 18 10.25 -0.35 -18.44
CA ASP A 18 10.59 -0.70 -19.83
C ASP A 18 10.86 -2.20 -20.04
N ALA A 19 11.14 -2.93 -18.96
CA ALA A 19 11.31 -4.39 -18.96
C ALA A 19 10.01 -5.15 -18.65
N GLY A 20 8.89 -4.44 -18.50
CA GLY A 20 7.57 -5.00 -18.18
C GLY A 20 7.39 -5.39 -16.71
N ARG A 21 8.34 -5.06 -15.83
CA ARG A 21 8.27 -5.38 -14.39
C ARG A 21 7.36 -4.37 -13.70
N LEU A 22 6.46 -4.85 -12.86
CA LEU A 22 5.59 -3.99 -12.07
C LEU A 22 6.37 -3.40 -10.89
N ILE A 23 6.66 -2.11 -10.98
CA ILE A 23 7.35 -1.32 -9.96
C ILE A 23 6.34 -0.52 -9.12
N ASN A 24 6.72 -0.20 -7.89
CA ASN A 24 5.99 0.75 -7.03
C ASN A 24 6.73 2.08 -7.03
N TRP A 25 5.99 3.15 -6.71
CA TRP A 25 6.53 4.51 -6.55
C TRP A 25 7.36 4.99 -7.76
N PRO A 26 6.80 4.95 -8.99
CA PRO A 26 7.54 5.30 -10.20
C PRO A 26 7.98 6.78 -10.25
N ARG A 27 7.37 7.65 -9.42
CA ARG A 27 7.73 9.06 -9.28
C ARG A 27 8.53 9.30 -8.01
N TYR A 28 9.73 9.86 -8.16
CA TYR A 28 10.54 10.34 -7.04
C TYR A 28 10.31 11.84 -6.81
N ASN A 29 9.40 12.18 -5.88
CA ASN A 29 9.01 13.56 -5.56
C ASN A 29 9.45 13.94 -4.14
N TYR A 30 10.76 14.05 -3.91
CA TYR A 30 11.28 14.37 -2.59
C TYR A 30 10.83 15.76 -2.11
N GLY A 31 10.30 15.82 -0.88
CA GLY A 31 10.00 17.08 -0.20
C GLY A 31 8.76 17.83 -0.68
N VAL A 32 7.85 17.20 -1.44
CA VAL A 32 6.58 17.81 -1.89
C VAL A 32 5.51 17.59 -0.81
N PRO A 33 5.12 18.60 0.00
CA PRO A 33 4.25 18.37 1.15
C PRO A 33 2.84 17.89 0.77
N GLY A 34 2.31 18.36 -0.38
CA GLY A 34 1.00 17.95 -0.89
C GLY A 34 0.91 16.50 -1.38
N ASP A 35 2.04 15.78 -1.46
CA ASP A 35 2.03 14.34 -1.77
C ASP A 35 1.77 13.49 -0.52
N TRP A 36 1.81 14.07 0.68
CA TRP A 36 1.48 13.38 1.93
C TRP A 36 0.04 12.82 1.91
N GLU A 37 -0.95 13.66 1.63
CA GLU A 37 -2.36 13.26 1.56
C GLU A 37 -2.61 12.23 0.45
N LYS A 38 -1.84 12.30 -0.65
CA LYS A 38 -1.92 11.32 -1.73
C LYS A 38 -1.40 9.96 -1.29
N GLY A 39 -0.31 9.92 -0.52
CA GLY A 39 0.21 8.69 0.07
C GLY A 39 -0.81 8.03 1.00
N ILE A 40 -1.51 8.82 1.82
CA ILE A 40 -2.62 8.32 2.64
C ILE A 40 -3.74 7.74 1.76
N ALA A 41 -4.15 8.47 0.71
CA ALA A 41 -5.22 8.03 -0.19
C ALA A 41 -4.89 6.73 -0.96
N CYS A 42 -3.61 6.49 -1.28
CA CYS A 42 -3.16 5.20 -1.87
C CYS A 42 -3.55 4.02 -0.98
N PHE A 43 -3.54 4.19 0.34
CA PHE A 43 -3.94 3.15 1.28
C PHE A 43 -5.45 3.15 1.53
N ASP A 44 -6.00 4.29 1.94
CA ASP A 44 -7.38 4.40 2.43
C ASP A 44 -8.44 4.23 1.33
N ALA A 45 -8.08 4.53 0.07
CA ALA A 45 -8.96 4.33 -1.07
C ALA A 45 -8.55 3.10 -1.89
N GLU A 46 -7.33 3.11 -2.45
CA GLU A 46 -6.98 2.13 -3.49
C GLU A 46 -6.71 0.73 -2.94
N ILE A 47 -5.84 0.62 -1.92
CA ILE A 47 -5.57 -0.67 -1.26
C ILE A 47 -6.82 -1.19 -0.55
N ALA A 48 -7.61 -0.31 0.08
CA ALA A 48 -8.86 -0.68 0.71
C ALA A 48 -9.87 -1.25 -0.31
N GLU A 49 -10.05 -0.61 -1.47
CA GLU A 49 -10.88 -1.11 -2.57
C GLU A 49 -10.37 -2.46 -3.07
N LEU A 50 -9.06 -2.56 -3.35
CA LEU A 50 -8.44 -3.82 -3.78
C LEU A 50 -8.68 -4.95 -2.77
N ALA A 51 -8.56 -4.67 -1.47
CA ALA A 51 -8.81 -5.64 -0.41
C ALA A 51 -10.28 -6.08 -0.28
N THR A 52 -11.23 -5.37 -0.89
CA THR A 52 -12.62 -5.85 -1.01
C THR A 52 -12.78 -6.89 -2.12
N TYR A 53 -11.93 -6.81 -3.14
CA TYR A 53 -11.96 -7.70 -4.30
C TYR A 53 -11.06 -8.92 -4.09
N ASP A 54 -9.80 -8.70 -3.70
CA ASP A 54 -8.79 -9.73 -3.45
C ASP A 54 -7.82 -9.28 -2.35
N GLU A 55 -7.98 -9.87 -1.17
CA GLU A 55 -7.11 -9.61 -0.02
C GLU A 55 -5.66 -10.06 -0.25
N THR A 56 -5.41 -11.03 -1.13
CA THR A 56 -4.06 -11.49 -1.47
C THR A 56 -3.34 -10.48 -2.36
N GLU A 57 -4.04 -9.90 -3.35
CA GLU A 57 -3.49 -8.81 -4.16
C GLU A 57 -3.20 -7.56 -3.30
N ALA A 58 -4.10 -7.22 -2.37
CA ALA A 58 -3.86 -6.14 -1.42
C ALA A 58 -2.67 -6.40 -0.49
N PHE A 59 -2.52 -7.64 0.01
CA PHE A 59 -1.34 -8.06 0.77
C PHE A 59 -0.05 -7.83 -0.04
N HIS A 60 0.00 -8.28 -1.29
CA HIS A 60 1.16 -8.05 -2.16
C HIS A 60 1.40 -6.57 -2.43
N ALA A 61 0.35 -5.78 -2.67
CA ALA A 61 0.46 -4.34 -2.88
C ALA A 61 1.18 -3.65 -1.71
N ILE A 62 0.74 -3.93 -0.47
CA ILE A 62 1.34 -3.38 0.75
C ILE A 62 2.78 -3.85 0.91
N GLN A 63 3.03 -5.16 0.76
CA GLN A 63 4.37 -5.72 0.91
C GLN A 63 5.35 -5.09 -0.07
N PHE A 64 5.00 -5.03 -1.36
CA PHE A 64 5.90 -4.50 -2.39
C PHE A 64 6.01 -2.98 -2.34
N ALA A 65 4.98 -2.25 -1.88
CA ALA A 65 5.07 -0.82 -1.62
C ALA A 65 6.12 -0.52 -0.53
N ILE A 66 6.13 -1.29 0.56
CA ILE A 66 7.10 -1.07 1.65
C ILE A 66 8.52 -1.48 1.24
N VAL A 67 8.67 -2.64 0.60
CA VAL A 67 9.98 -3.07 0.05
C VAL A 67 10.51 -2.05 -0.96
N GLY A 68 9.63 -1.50 -1.80
CA GLY A 68 9.99 -0.48 -2.80
C GLY A 68 10.53 0.81 -2.21
N MET A 69 10.14 1.18 -0.98
CA MET A 69 10.65 2.39 -0.31
C MET A 69 12.11 2.26 0.14
N GLY A 70 12.54 1.05 0.52
CA GLY A 70 13.88 0.82 1.09
C GLY A 70 15.00 0.66 0.05
N GLY A 71 14.66 0.38 -1.22
CA GLY A 71 15.60 0.10 -2.31
C GLY A 71 16.39 -1.22 -2.16
N ARG A 72 16.86 -1.55 -0.96
CA ARG A 72 17.43 -2.84 -0.57
C ARG A 72 16.78 -3.32 0.73
N CYS A 73 16.29 -4.55 0.76
CA CYS A 73 15.76 -5.17 1.98
C CYS A 73 16.57 -6.44 2.30
N THR A 74 16.90 -6.62 3.56
CA THR A 74 17.44 -7.84 4.13
C THR A 74 16.33 -8.89 4.31
N SER A 75 16.69 -10.15 4.53
CA SER A 75 15.73 -11.19 4.91
C SER A 75 15.00 -10.85 6.21
N LEU A 76 15.66 -10.14 7.14
CA LEU A 76 15.08 -9.68 8.39
C LEU A 76 13.95 -8.66 8.13
N GLU A 77 14.23 -7.63 7.34
CA GLU A 77 13.24 -6.61 6.96
C GLU A 77 12.09 -7.21 6.16
N THR A 78 12.38 -8.11 5.23
CA THR A 78 11.34 -8.77 4.41
C THR A 78 10.37 -9.58 5.26
N GLY A 79 10.88 -10.30 6.27
CA GLY A 79 10.04 -11.04 7.22
C GLY A 79 9.18 -10.13 8.11
N PHE A 80 9.72 -8.98 8.53
CA PHE A 80 8.95 -7.98 9.27
C PHE A 80 7.83 -7.39 8.40
N ILE A 81 8.15 -7.00 7.16
CA ILE A 81 7.19 -6.44 6.21
C ILE A 81 6.07 -7.43 5.88
N ASP A 82 6.35 -8.73 5.73
CA ASP A 82 5.31 -9.76 5.56
C ASP A 82 4.28 -9.72 6.70
N ARG A 83 4.75 -9.63 7.96
CA ARG A 83 3.85 -9.57 9.12
C ARG A 83 3.07 -8.26 9.19
N VAL A 84 3.69 -7.14 8.86
CA VAL A 84 3.00 -5.83 8.76
C VAL A 84 1.91 -5.88 7.68
N ALA A 85 2.20 -6.39 6.49
CA ALA A 85 1.22 -6.48 5.41
C ALA A 85 0.03 -7.38 5.77
N ARG A 86 0.27 -8.52 6.45
CA ARG A 86 -0.81 -9.38 6.96
C ARG A 86 -1.67 -8.66 8.00
N ALA A 87 -1.05 -7.96 8.95
CA ALA A 87 -1.76 -7.20 9.97
C ALA A 87 -2.61 -6.08 9.35
N ALA A 88 -2.07 -5.40 8.34
CA ALA A 88 -2.78 -4.37 7.59
C ALA A 88 -4.03 -4.92 6.88
N VAL A 89 -3.94 -6.09 6.22
CA VAL A 89 -5.11 -6.74 5.61
C VAL A 89 -6.18 -7.11 6.65
N ILE A 90 -5.78 -7.59 7.84
CA ILE A 90 -6.72 -7.79 8.95
C ILE A 90 -7.38 -6.46 9.35
N GLY A 91 -6.59 -5.39 9.45
CA GLY A 91 -7.09 -4.04 9.71
C GLY A 91 -8.12 -3.59 8.70
N LEU A 92 -7.84 -3.73 7.40
CA LEU A 92 -8.77 -3.40 6.31
C LEU A 92 -10.07 -4.21 6.40
N ARG A 93 -9.98 -5.51 6.72
CA ARG A 93 -11.15 -6.35 6.94
C ARG A 93 -11.99 -5.87 8.13
N SER A 94 -11.35 -5.51 9.24
CA SER A 94 -12.02 -4.99 10.44
C SER A 94 -12.66 -3.62 10.18
N LEU A 95 -11.97 -2.71 9.49
CA LEU A 95 -12.51 -1.40 9.11
C LEU A 95 -13.76 -1.55 8.23
N ARG A 96 -13.72 -2.46 7.25
CA ARG A 96 -14.89 -2.80 6.42
C ARG A 96 -16.06 -3.37 7.25
N ALA A 97 -15.76 -4.04 8.36
CA ALA A 97 -16.76 -4.52 9.31
C ALA A 97 -17.24 -3.44 10.31
N GLY A 98 -16.77 -2.20 10.18
CA GLY A 98 -17.19 -1.06 11.00
C GLY A 98 -16.33 -0.81 12.24
N ALA A 99 -15.13 -1.39 12.32
CA ALA A 99 -14.18 -1.03 13.38
C ALA A 99 -13.72 0.44 13.24
N GLU A 100 -13.38 1.07 14.37
CA GLU A 100 -12.80 2.40 14.39
C GLU A 100 -11.33 2.38 13.95
N GLN A 101 -10.90 3.47 13.30
CA GLN A 101 -9.50 3.65 12.91
C GLN A 101 -8.64 3.89 14.14
N PHE A 102 -7.44 3.29 14.16
CA PHE A 102 -6.45 3.58 15.19
C PHE A 102 -5.94 5.02 15.05
N ALA A 103 -6.06 5.80 16.12
CA ALA A 103 -5.44 7.12 16.26
C ALA A 103 -4.29 7.01 17.27
N PRO A 104 -3.03 7.26 16.87
CA PRO A 104 -1.94 7.33 17.83
C PRO A 104 -2.19 8.49 18.81
N THR A 105 -1.78 8.32 20.07
CA THR A 105 -1.70 9.43 21.00
C THR A 105 -0.58 10.35 20.56
N ASP A 106 -0.83 11.66 20.53
CA ASP A 106 0.23 12.64 20.30
C ASP A 106 1.37 12.38 21.30
N ILE A 107 2.58 12.25 20.78
CA ILE A 107 3.79 12.21 21.59
C ILE A 107 4.23 13.67 21.65
N ASP A 108 4.09 14.28 22.83
CA ASP A 108 4.60 15.64 23.14
C ASP A 108 6.07 15.82 22.74
#